data_AF-A0A3B8V497-F1
#
_entry.id   AF-A0A3B8V497-F1
#
_cell.length_a   1.000
_cell.length_b   1.000
_cell.length_c   1.000
_cell.angle_alpha   90.00
_cell.angle_beta   90.00
_cell.angle_gamma   90.00
#
_symmetry.space_group_name_H-M   'P 1'
#
loop_
_entity.id
_entity.type
_entity.pdbx_description
1 polymer ?
#
loop_
_entity_poly.entity_id
_entity_poly.type
_entity_poly.pdbx_seq_one_letter_code
_entity_poly.pdbx_strand_id
1 'polypeptide(L)'
;MSGFKKKMKVFWRTVRECFVHSLVPAFMYLAMSGLLLVILQRHADDNGNVSRSTIFTASIICGLIGVAYNALMAWGCGGTHFEHLVSGNMKRRSAEELGSDLTITGYKSEKEYRPWKGFAIGAFTALPVLIGGLIFGKYQPQILAETTSRGAAVLLLIFDLLAGWAIIPFQYLKASHYALSALFALIPVAISGAFYIIGAYSRRASIAKKQALADRKSAEQAAKPKKINYGGLPGTKPNKKK
;
A
#
# COMPACT_ATOMS: atom_id res chain seq x y z
N MET A 1 -29.51 -10.20 -15.27
CA MET A 1 -29.02 -9.75 -13.93
C MET A 1 -29.11 -8.22 -13.88
N SER A 2 -29.91 -7.63 -12.98
CA SER A 2 -30.12 -6.17 -12.93
C SER A 2 -28.81 -5.38 -12.86
N GLY A 3 -28.72 -4.23 -13.52
CA GLY A 3 -27.51 -3.37 -13.50
C GLY A 3 -27.01 -3.03 -12.10
N PHE A 4 -27.92 -2.92 -11.12
CA PHE A 4 -27.60 -2.73 -9.70
C PHE A 4 -26.74 -3.86 -9.12
N LYS A 5 -27.16 -5.12 -9.28
CA LYS A 5 -26.40 -6.30 -8.81
C LYS A 5 -24.99 -6.36 -9.40
N LYS A 6 -24.80 -5.94 -10.66
CA LYS A 6 -23.47 -5.90 -11.32
C LYS A 6 -22.58 -4.81 -10.68
N LYS A 7 -23.11 -3.60 -10.46
CA LYS A 7 -22.38 -2.51 -9.78
C LYS A 7 -22.00 -2.88 -8.35
N MET A 8 -22.92 -3.49 -7.60
CA MET A 8 -22.68 -3.94 -6.23
C MET A 8 -21.57 -5.00 -6.16
N LYS A 9 -21.56 -5.96 -7.09
CA LYS A 9 -20.50 -6.99 -7.17
C LYS A 9 -19.12 -6.37 -7.41
N VAL A 10 -19.01 -5.37 -8.29
CA VAL A 10 -17.75 -4.67 -8.56
C VAL A 10 -17.31 -3.84 -7.36
N PHE A 11 -18.25 -3.19 -6.67
CA PHE A 11 -17.97 -2.46 -5.43
C PHE A 11 -17.33 -3.37 -4.36
N TRP A 12 -17.96 -4.50 -4.03
CA TRP A 12 -17.43 -5.43 -3.04
C TRP A 12 -16.08 -6.04 -3.44
N ARG A 13 -15.86 -6.29 -4.73
CA ARG A 13 -14.54 -6.70 -5.24
C ARG A 13 -13.49 -5.62 -5.03
N THR A 14 -13.86 -4.36 -5.23
CA THR A 14 -12.97 -3.21 -5.00
C THR A 14 -12.63 -3.06 -3.52
N VAL A 15 -13.62 -3.20 -2.64
CA VAL A 15 -13.43 -3.18 -1.18
C VAL A 15 -12.52 -4.32 -0.73
N ARG A 16 -12.74 -5.54 -1.25
CA ARG A 16 -11.88 -6.70 -0.98
C ARG A 16 -10.43 -6.46 -1.42
N GLU A 17 -10.22 -5.85 -2.59
CA GLU A 17 -8.88 -5.49 -3.05
C GLU A 17 -8.20 -4.55 -2.06
N CYS A 18 -8.89 -3.48 -1.61
CA CYS A 18 -8.37 -2.57 -0.59
C CYS A 18 -8.02 -3.30 0.72
N PHE A 19 -8.86 -4.24 1.17
CA PHE A 19 -8.60 -5.04 2.36
C PHE A 19 -7.38 -5.96 2.20
N VAL A 20 -7.20 -6.60 1.05
CA VAL A 20 -6.01 -7.45 0.82
C VAL A 20 -4.73 -6.62 0.84
N HIS A 21 -4.74 -5.42 0.25
CA HIS A 21 -3.58 -4.53 0.27
C HIS A 21 -3.31 -3.90 1.64
N SER A 22 -4.27 -3.89 2.57
CA SER A 22 -4.05 -3.44 3.95
C SER A 22 -3.42 -4.51 4.85
N LEU A 23 -3.44 -5.79 4.47
CA LEU A 23 -2.87 -6.87 5.28
C LEU A 23 -1.37 -6.71 5.47
N VAL A 24 -0.65 -6.38 4.40
CA VAL A 24 0.82 -6.22 4.44
C VAL A 24 1.25 -5.11 5.41
N PRO A 25 0.75 -3.86 5.33
CA PRO A 25 1.07 -2.85 6.32
C PRO A 25 0.58 -3.22 7.73
N ALA A 26 -0.56 -3.90 7.88
CA ALA A 26 -1.01 -4.38 9.19
C ALA A 26 -0.03 -5.39 9.83
N PHE A 27 0.50 -6.35 9.06
CA PHE A 27 1.52 -7.28 9.54
C PHE A 27 2.83 -6.57 9.88
N MET A 28 3.19 -5.50 9.15
CA MET A 28 4.36 -4.70 9.47
C MET A 28 4.20 -3.96 10.82
N TYR A 29 3.04 -3.36 11.06
CA TYR A 29 2.73 -2.76 12.37
C TYR A 29 2.75 -3.80 13.49
N LEU A 30 2.26 -5.02 13.24
CA LEU A 30 2.38 -6.14 14.18
C LEU A 30 3.85 -6.45 14.50
N ALA A 31 4.69 -6.62 13.47
CA ALA A 31 6.11 -6.92 13.64
C ALA A 31 6.84 -5.81 14.41
N MET A 32 6.56 -4.54 14.10
CA MET A 32 7.15 -3.40 14.81
C MET A 32 6.70 -3.33 16.28
N SER A 33 5.46 -3.71 16.57
CA SER A 33 4.95 -3.79 17.95
C SER A 33 5.64 -4.91 18.74
N GLY A 34 5.87 -6.07 18.11
CA GLY A 34 6.64 -7.16 18.71
C GLY A 34 8.09 -6.76 19.01
N LEU A 35 8.76 -6.10 18.06
CA LEU A 35 10.11 -5.56 18.28
C LEU A 35 10.13 -4.51 19.41
N LEU A 36 9.14 -3.63 19.46
CA LEU A 36 9.00 -2.66 20.53
C LEU A 36 8.90 -3.36 21.90
N LEU A 37 8.05 -4.38 22.04
CA LEU A 37 7.95 -5.16 23.27
C LEU A 37 9.29 -5.80 23.66
N VAL A 38 9.99 -6.43 22.72
CA VAL A 38 11.28 -7.07 22.99
C VAL A 38 12.31 -6.05 23.48
N ILE A 39 12.36 -4.86 22.87
CA ILE A 39 13.26 -3.78 23.30
C ILE A 39 12.89 -3.33 24.72
N LEU A 40 11.62 -3.06 25.00
CA LEU A 40 11.20 -2.59 26.31
C LEU A 40 11.43 -3.63 27.41
N GLN A 41 11.14 -4.90 27.15
CA GLN A 41 11.42 -6.00 28.09
C GLN A 41 12.90 -6.16 28.38
N ARG A 42 13.76 -6.03 27.36
CA ARG A 42 15.21 -6.13 27.54
C ARG A 42 15.81 -4.98 28.36
N HIS A 43 15.13 -3.85 28.41
CA HIS A 43 15.54 -2.66 29.14
C HIS A 43 14.73 -2.41 30.42
N ALA A 44 13.92 -3.40 30.83
CA ALA A 44 13.19 -3.34 32.09
C ALA A 44 14.13 -3.66 33.27
N ASP A 45 13.95 -2.95 34.38
CA ASP A 45 14.57 -3.30 35.66
C ASP A 45 13.91 -4.54 36.28
N ASP A 46 14.45 -5.03 37.40
CA ASP A 46 13.90 -6.19 38.13
C ASP A 46 12.45 -5.96 38.62
N ASN A 47 12.00 -4.70 38.67
CA ASN A 47 10.64 -4.30 39.02
C ASN A 47 9.75 -4.07 37.78
N GLY A 48 10.24 -4.36 36.57
CA GLY A 48 9.51 -4.21 35.31
C GLY A 48 9.40 -2.76 34.80
N ASN A 49 10.09 -1.79 35.40
CA ASN A 49 10.09 -0.40 34.95
C ASN A 49 11.12 -0.17 33.85
N VAL A 50 10.74 0.65 32.88
CA VAL A 50 11.62 1.06 31.77
C VAL A 50 11.81 2.57 31.84
N SER A 51 13.04 3.04 31.57
CA SER A 51 13.31 4.47 31.46
C SER A 51 12.40 5.14 30.42
N ARG A 52 11.87 6.33 30.77
CA ARG A 52 11.05 7.14 29.85
C ARG A 52 11.78 7.42 28.52
N SER A 53 13.09 7.66 28.57
CA SER A 53 13.88 7.91 27.36
C SER A 53 13.89 6.71 26.42
N THR A 54 14.04 5.49 26.95
CA THR A 54 13.99 4.24 26.19
C THR A 54 12.60 4.03 25.61
N ILE A 55 11.53 4.25 26.39
CA ILE A 55 10.15 4.14 25.91
C ILE A 55 9.94 5.05 24.69
N PHE A 56 10.24 6.35 24.81
CA PHE A 56 10.04 7.28 23.70
C PHE A 56 10.91 6.93 22.49
N THR A 57 12.19 6.63 22.69
CA THR A 57 13.12 6.37 21.59
C THR A 57 12.71 5.13 20.79
N ALA A 58 12.45 4.01 21.48
CA ALA A 58 12.03 2.78 20.84
C ALA A 58 10.68 2.94 20.12
N SER A 59 9.73 3.62 20.76
CA SER A 59 8.39 3.87 20.19
C SER A 59 8.46 4.73 18.92
N ILE A 60 9.28 5.79 18.93
CA ILE A 60 9.47 6.67 17.76
C ILE A 60 10.12 5.88 16.62
N ILE A 61 11.18 5.12 16.89
CA ILE A 61 11.87 4.35 15.84
C ILE A 61 10.95 3.30 15.22
N CYS A 62 10.31 2.46 16.05
CA CYS A 62 9.39 1.43 15.58
C CYS A 62 8.18 2.03 14.86
N GLY A 63 7.63 3.14 15.37
CA GLY A 63 6.53 3.88 14.75
C GLY A 63 6.91 4.45 13.38
N LEU A 64 8.07 5.11 13.28
CA LEU A 64 8.56 5.69 12.01
C LEU A 64 8.82 4.60 10.96
N ILE A 65 9.41 3.46 11.34
CA ILE A 65 9.63 2.34 10.41
C ILE A 65 8.29 1.81 9.90
N GLY A 66 7.32 1.59 10.80
CA GLY A 66 5.97 1.14 10.41
C GLY A 66 5.29 2.12 9.45
N VAL A 67 5.35 3.43 9.75
CA VAL A 67 4.80 4.49 8.92
C VAL A 67 5.49 4.58 7.55
N ALA A 68 6.82 4.54 7.51
CA ALA A 68 7.60 4.60 6.28
C ALA A 68 7.30 3.41 5.36
N TYR A 69 7.16 2.22 5.92
CA TYR A 69 6.80 1.04 5.14
C TYR A 69 5.36 1.10 4.61
N ASN A 70 4.42 1.57 5.43
CA ASN A 70 3.04 1.81 4.97
C ASN A 70 3.01 2.83 3.82
N ALA A 71 3.76 3.94 3.94
CA ALA A 71 3.91 4.94 2.89
C ALA A 71 4.46 4.34 1.59
N LEU A 72 5.52 3.53 1.67
CA LEU A 72 6.13 2.87 0.52
C LEU A 72 5.14 1.92 -0.19
N MET A 73 4.41 1.11 0.57
CA MET A 73 3.42 0.17 0.04
C MET A 73 2.24 0.91 -0.62
N ALA A 74 1.74 1.96 0.03
CA ALA A 74 0.66 2.79 -0.53
C ALA A 74 1.11 3.47 -1.82
N TRP A 75 2.33 4.01 -1.87
CA TRP A 75 2.93 4.60 -3.07
C TRP A 75 3.03 3.60 -4.22
N GLY A 76 3.55 2.39 -3.95
CA GLY A 76 3.63 1.34 -4.96
C GLY A 76 2.24 0.92 -5.49
N CYS A 77 1.29 0.70 -4.58
CA CYS A 77 -0.10 0.35 -4.92
C CYS A 77 -0.81 1.45 -5.74
N GLY A 78 -0.56 2.72 -5.40
CA GLY A 78 -1.06 3.88 -6.16
C GLY A 78 -0.56 3.88 -7.59
N GLY A 79 0.74 3.63 -7.77
CA GLY A 79 1.37 3.51 -9.08
C GLY A 79 0.77 2.38 -9.92
N THR A 80 0.68 1.16 -9.37
CA THR A 80 0.17 -0.01 -10.12
C THR A 80 -1.31 0.14 -10.48
N HIS A 81 -2.14 0.64 -9.56
CA HIS A 81 -3.55 0.93 -9.85
C HIS A 81 -3.69 2.01 -10.94
N PHE A 82 -2.78 2.98 -11.00
CA PHE A 82 -2.78 3.99 -12.07
C PHE A 82 -2.47 3.36 -13.43
N GLU A 83 -1.54 2.40 -13.51
CA GLU A 83 -1.29 1.66 -14.74
C GLU A 83 -2.49 0.83 -15.19
N HIS A 84 -3.21 0.22 -14.23
CA HIS A 84 -4.46 -0.46 -14.52
C HIS A 84 -5.53 0.49 -15.09
N LEU A 85 -5.58 1.74 -14.61
CA LEU A 85 -6.47 2.77 -15.17
C LEU A 85 -6.09 3.15 -16.61
N VAL A 86 -4.79 3.39 -16.86
CA VAL A 86 -4.30 3.74 -18.21
C VAL A 86 -4.55 2.61 -19.20
N SER A 87 -4.18 1.38 -18.84
CA SER A 87 -4.43 0.20 -19.67
C SER A 87 -5.92 -0.06 -19.88
N GLY A 88 -6.75 0.18 -18.86
CA GLY A 88 -8.21 0.13 -18.98
C GLY A 88 -8.78 1.14 -19.97
N ASN A 89 -8.31 2.39 -19.93
CA ASN A 89 -8.74 3.43 -20.86
C ASN A 89 -8.33 3.12 -22.31
N MET A 90 -7.10 2.63 -22.55
CA MET A 90 -6.67 2.25 -23.91
C MET A 90 -7.53 1.11 -24.46
N LYS A 91 -7.79 0.08 -23.63
CA LYS A 91 -8.65 -1.04 -24.02
C LYS A 91 -10.09 -0.63 -24.31
N ARG A 92 -10.63 0.32 -23.54
CA ARG A 92 -11.97 0.87 -23.77
C ARG A 92 -12.05 1.58 -25.12
N ARG A 93 -11.07 2.44 -25.40
CA ARG A 93 -10.95 3.14 -26.69
C ARG A 93 -10.82 2.19 -27.88
N SER A 94 -9.97 1.17 -27.77
CA SER A 94 -9.83 0.18 -28.86
C SER A 94 -11.11 -0.61 -29.12
N ALA A 95 -11.89 -0.94 -28.08
CA ALA A 95 -13.15 -1.64 -28.26
C ALA A 95 -14.22 -0.75 -28.93
N GLU A 96 -14.26 0.55 -28.59
CA GLU A 96 -15.09 1.55 -29.26
C GLU A 96 -14.72 1.70 -30.75
N GLU A 97 -13.42 1.76 -31.07
CA GLU A 97 -12.91 1.85 -32.45
C GLU A 97 -13.21 0.59 -33.28
N LEU A 98 -13.24 -0.59 -32.64
CA LEU A 98 -13.52 -1.88 -33.28
C LEU A 98 -15.02 -2.25 -33.31
N GLY A 99 -15.90 -1.42 -32.75
CA GLY A 99 -17.35 -1.68 -32.68
C GLY A 99 -17.71 -2.97 -31.91
N SER A 100 -16.84 -3.43 -31.02
CA SER A 100 -17.00 -4.68 -30.27
C SER A 100 -17.32 -4.42 -28.80
N ASP A 101 -18.16 -5.27 -28.22
CA ASP A 101 -18.39 -5.25 -26.78
C ASP A 101 -17.09 -5.61 -26.03
N LEU A 102 -16.80 -4.88 -24.95
CA LEU A 102 -15.68 -5.16 -24.03
C LEU A 102 -15.88 -6.49 -23.27
N THR A 103 -15.87 -7.62 -23.96
CA THR A 103 -15.68 -8.95 -23.35
C THR A 103 -14.19 -9.21 -23.18
N ILE A 104 -13.52 -8.36 -22.39
CA ILE A 104 -12.08 -8.47 -22.18
C ILE A 104 -11.81 -9.50 -21.09
N THR A 105 -11.38 -10.70 -21.50
CA THR A 105 -10.81 -11.71 -20.61
C THR A 105 -9.59 -11.15 -19.87
N GLY A 106 -9.56 -11.31 -18.55
CA GLY A 106 -8.40 -10.94 -17.71
C GLY A 106 -8.31 -9.48 -17.23
N TYR A 107 -9.10 -8.54 -17.77
CA TYR A 107 -9.14 -7.16 -17.24
C TYR A 107 -10.06 -7.05 -16.02
N LYS A 108 -9.56 -6.40 -14.96
CA LYS A 108 -10.23 -6.28 -13.66
C LYS A 108 -10.41 -4.81 -13.30
N SER A 109 -11.60 -4.28 -13.54
CA SER A 109 -11.97 -2.89 -13.21
C SER A 109 -11.78 -2.54 -11.73
N GLU A 110 -11.89 -3.54 -10.84
CA GLU A 110 -11.67 -3.40 -9.40
C GLU A 110 -10.23 -3.01 -9.04
N LYS A 111 -9.26 -3.17 -9.95
CA LYS A 111 -7.84 -2.80 -9.75
C LYS A 111 -7.49 -1.39 -10.25
N GLU A 112 -8.43 -0.67 -10.84
CA GLU A 112 -8.16 0.67 -11.35
C GLU A 112 -7.97 1.69 -10.23
N TYR A 113 -7.13 2.69 -10.49
CA TYR A 113 -6.92 3.81 -9.58
C TYR A 113 -8.21 4.56 -9.27
N ARG A 114 -8.43 4.80 -7.98
CA ARG A 114 -9.44 5.75 -7.47
C ARG A 114 -8.84 6.45 -6.24
N PRO A 115 -8.90 7.79 -6.14
CA PRO A 115 -8.23 8.54 -5.06
C PRO A 115 -8.58 8.05 -3.65
N TRP A 116 -9.83 7.64 -3.42
CA TRP A 116 -10.30 7.18 -2.11
C TRP A 116 -9.72 5.82 -1.67
N LYS A 117 -9.18 5.01 -2.59
CA LYS A 117 -8.69 3.66 -2.25
C LYS A 117 -7.54 3.68 -1.26
N GLY A 118 -6.65 4.67 -1.35
CA GLY A 118 -5.56 4.83 -0.39
C GLY A 118 -6.08 5.03 1.04
N PHE A 119 -7.11 5.84 1.21
CA PHE A 119 -7.76 6.05 2.50
C PHE A 119 -8.48 4.80 2.99
N ALA A 120 -9.14 4.05 2.10
CA ALA A 120 -9.78 2.79 2.46
C ALA A 120 -8.75 1.72 2.90
N ILE A 121 -7.62 1.60 2.21
CA ILE A 121 -6.51 0.73 2.62
C ILE A 121 -6.02 1.14 4.02
N GLY A 122 -5.76 2.44 4.23
CA GLY A 122 -5.32 2.95 5.52
C GLY A 122 -6.35 2.74 6.63
N ALA A 123 -7.65 2.86 6.34
CA ALA A 123 -8.73 2.59 7.28
C ALA A 123 -8.75 1.11 7.70
N PHE A 124 -8.60 0.18 6.75
CA PHE A 124 -8.48 -1.24 7.07
C PHE A 124 -7.21 -1.55 7.89
N THR A 125 -6.09 -0.90 7.58
CA THR A 125 -4.84 -1.01 8.36
C THR A 125 -5.02 -0.48 9.78
N ALA A 126 -5.85 0.54 9.98
CA ALA A 126 -6.10 1.17 11.27
C ALA A 126 -7.18 0.47 12.12
N LEU A 127 -8.00 -0.41 11.53
CA LEU A 127 -9.06 -1.14 12.26
C LEU A 127 -8.54 -1.88 13.50
N PRO A 128 -7.40 -2.58 13.47
CA PRO A 128 -6.89 -3.24 14.67
C PRO A 128 -6.54 -2.27 15.80
N VAL A 129 -6.10 -1.04 15.48
CA VAL A 129 -5.83 0.01 16.48
C VAL A 129 -7.13 0.52 17.09
N LEU A 130 -8.17 0.72 16.28
CA LEU A 130 -9.49 1.14 16.79
C LEU A 130 -10.12 0.06 17.66
N ILE A 131 -10.11 -1.20 17.20
CA ILE A 131 -10.67 -2.33 17.93
C ILE A 131 -9.85 -2.59 19.19
N GLY A 132 -8.52 -2.67 19.07
CA GLY A 132 -7.59 -2.84 20.17
C GLY A 132 -7.74 -1.74 21.22
N GLY A 133 -7.61 -0.47 20.83
CA GLY A 133 -7.72 0.66 21.76
C GLY A 133 -9.05 0.71 22.52
N LEU A 134 -10.17 0.40 21.87
CA LEU A 134 -11.48 0.35 22.52
C LEU A 134 -11.65 -0.85 23.45
N ILE A 135 -11.19 -2.04 23.04
CA ILE A 135 -11.25 -3.26 23.87
C ILE A 135 -10.33 -3.10 25.08
N PHE A 136 -9.08 -2.68 24.88
CA PHE A 136 -8.11 -2.46 25.95
C PHE A 136 -8.59 -1.39 26.93
N GLY A 137 -9.06 -0.24 26.44
CA GLY A 137 -9.59 0.81 27.30
C GLY A 137 -10.79 0.36 28.14
N LYS A 138 -11.68 -0.47 27.58
CA LYS A 138 -12.87 -0.98 28.28
C LYS A 138 -12.54 -2.06 29.31
N TYR A 139 -11.60 -2.96 29.02
CA TYR A 139 -11.32 -4.14 29.84
C TYR A 139 -10.05 -4.04 30.69
N GLN A 140 -9.37 -2.89 30.70
CA GLN A 140 -8.16 -2.64 31.48
C GLN A 140 -8.26 -3.08 32.96
N PRO A 141 -9.36 -2.82 33.71
CA PRO A 141 -9.45 -3.21 35.11
C PRO A 141 -9.46 -4.73 35.29
N GLN A 142 -10.10 -5.48 34.39
CA GLN A 142 -10.13 -6.95 34.45
C GLN A 142 -8.80 -7.58 34.03
N ILE A 143 -8.06 -6.92 33.12
CA ILE A 143 -6.73 -7.34 32.70
C ILE A 143 -5.73 -7.19 33.86
N LEU A 144 -5.76 -6.05 34.55
CA LEU A 144 -4.91 -5.77 35.71
C LEU A 144 -5.22 -6.66 36.92
N ALA A 145 -6.45 -7.16 37.02
CA ALA A 145 -6.89 -8.02 38.13
C ALA A 145 -6.57 -9.52 37.93
N GLU A 146 -5.85 -9.90 36.87
CA GLU A 146 -5.46 -11.30 36.54
C GLU A 146 -6.61 -12.33 36.48
N THR A 147 -7.87 -11.89 36.43
CA THR A 147 -9.06 -12.76 36.40
C THR A 147 -9.45 -13.23 34.99
N THR A 148 -8.59 -12.96 34.01
CA THR A 148 -8.90 -13.18 32.59
C THR A 148 -8.59 -14.62 32.17
N SER A 149 -9.55 -15.32 31.56
CA SER A 149 -9.35 -16.70 31.09
C SER A 149 -8.21 -16.78 30.06
N ARG A 150 -7.52 -17.94 29.98
CA ARG A 150 -6.40 -18.15 29.04
C ARG A 150 -6.73 -17.76 27.59
N GLY A 151 -7.95 -18.04 27.14
CA GLY A 151 -8.41 -17.67 25.79
C GLY A 151 -8.54 -16.16 25.60
N ALA A 152 -9.03 -15.44 26.61
CA ALA A 152 -9.13 -13.98 26.57
C ALA A 152 -7.74 -13.31 26.66
N ALA A 153 -6.80 -13.88 27.42
CA ALA A 153 -5.42 -13.41 27.47
C ALA A 153 -4.71 -13.50 26.10
N VAL A 154 -4.91 -14.60 25.36
CA VAL A 154 -4.35 -14.77 24.01
C VAL A 154 -4.95 -13.77 23.03
N LEU A 155 -6.28 -13.56 23.06
CA LEU A 155 -6.96 -12.57 22.22
C LEU A 155 -6.44 -11.15 22.51
N LEU A 156 -6.30 -10.79 23.78
CA LEU A 156 -5.74 -9.50 24.17
C LEU A 156 -4.32 -9.35 23.63
N LEU A 157 -3.44 -10.33 23.82
CA LEU A 157 -2.07 -10.27 23.30
C LEU A 157 -2.03 -10.05 21.77
N ILE A 158 -2.92 -10.68 21.01
CA ILE A 158 -3.00 -10.49 19.55
C ILE A 158 -3.41 -9.06 19.20
N PHE A 159 -4.44 -8.51 19.88
CA PHE A 159 -4.86 -7.13 19.65
C PHE A 159 -3.82 -6.11 20.16
N ASP A 160 -3.11 -6.44 21.23
CA ASP A 160 -2.02 -5.62 21.76
C ASP A 160 -0.86 -5.57 20.77
N LEU A 161 -0.52 -6.68 20.13
CA LEU A 161 0.51 -6.71 19.10
C LEU A 161 0.07 -6.03 17.81
N LEU A 162 -1.19 -6.14 17.41
CA LEU A 162 -1.71 -5.47 16.21
C LEU A 162 -1.80 -3.94 16.37
N ALA A 163 -2.04 -3.47 17.59
CA ALA A 163 -2.18 -2.05 17.91
C ALA A 163 -1.00 -1.47 18.71
N GLY A 164 0.00 -2.29 19.02
CA GLY A 164 0.97 -2.02 20.08
C GLY A 164 1.87 -0.85 19.79
N TRP A 165 2.21 -0.64 18.52
CA TRP A 165 2.94 0.54 18.05
C TRP A 165 2.28 1.86 18.48
N ALA A 166 0.96 1.86 18.72
CA ALA A 166 0.19 3.00 19.20
C ALA A 166 -0.20 2.90 20.69
N ILE A 167 -0.31 1.69 21.26
CA ILE A 167 -0.84 1.47 22.62
C ILE A 167 0.27 1.22 23.67
N ILE A 168 1.27 0.40 23.35
CA ILE A 168 2.37 0.01 24.26
C ILE A 168 3.06 1.22 24.92
N PRO A 169 3.35 2.33 24.21
CA PRO A 169 4.01 3.46 24.84
C PRO A 169 3.18 4.03 26.01
N PHE A 170 1.85 4.09 25.87
CA PHE A 170 0.95 4.58 26.91
C PHE A 170 0.83 3.59 28.08
N GLN A 171 0.88 2.28 27.82
CA GLN A 171 0.91 1.25 28.86
C GLN A 171 2.15 1.37 29.74
N TYR A 172 3.34 1.47 29.14
CA TYR A 172 4.60 1.59 29.88
C TYR A 172 4.74 2.94 30.59
N LEU A 173 4.13 4.01 30.07
CA LEU A 173 4.07 5.31 30.73
C LEU A 173 2.98 5.40 31.81
N LYS A 174 2.16 4.34 32.01
CA LYS A 174 0.99 4.32 32.91
C LYS A 174 0.03 5.50 32.65
N ALA A 175 -0.09 5.92 31.39
CA ALA A 175 -0.95 7.01 30.98
C ALA A 175 -2.38 6.49 30.75
N SER A 176 -3.36 7.09 31.41
CA SER A 176 -4.77 6.69 31.38
C SER A 176 -5.51 7.05 30.07
N HIS A 177 -4.84 7.72 29.14
CA HIS A 177 -5.47 8.27 27.94
C HIS A 177 -5.47 7.31 26.75
N TYR A 178 -5.94 6.08 26.93
CA TYR A 178 -6.06 5.09 25.84
C TYR A 178 -7.02 5.53 24.73
N ALA A 179 -7.98 6.43 25.02
CA ALA A 179 -8.78 7.07 23.98
C ALA A 179 -7.94 7.94 23.02
N LEU A 180 -6.82 8.52 23.46
CA LEU A 180 -5.88 9.23 22.59
C LEU A 180 -5.13 8.27 21.67
N SER A 181 -4.92 7.01 22.07
CA SER A 181 -4.33 6.00 21.17
C SER A 181 -5.21 5.73 19.94
N ALA A 182 -6.53 5.92 20.05
CA ALA A 182 -7.43 5.84 18.91
C ALA A 182 -7.19 6.95 17.87
N LEU A 183 -6.62 8.11 18.27
CA LEU A 183 -6.23 9.16 17.31
C LEU A 183 -5.07 8.71 16.42
N PHE A 184 -4.23 7.77 16.88
CA PHE A 184 -3.15 7.22 16.05
C PHE A 184 -3.69 6.37 14.89
N ALA A 185 -4.95 5.94 14.94
CA ALA A 185 -5.64 5.33 13.80
C ALA A 185 -5.73 6.27 12.58
N LEU A 186 -5.63 7.59 12.78
CA LEU A 186 -5.59 8.56 11.69
C LEU A 186 -4.27 8.49 10.89
N ILE A 187 -3.18 8.02 11.50
CA ILE A 187 -1.87 7.98 10.85
C ILE A 187 -1.88 7.02 9.67
N PRO A 188 -2.27 5.74 9.79
CA PRO A 188 -2.34 4.85 8.63
C PRO A 188 -3.31 5.37 7.55
N VAL A 189 -4.44 5.96 7.94
CA VAL A 189 -5.42 6.54 7.00
C VAL A 189 -4.81 7.68 6.18
N ALA A 190 -4.19 8.65 6.85
CA ALA A 190 -3.60 9.81 6.20
C ALA A 190 -2.38 9.43 5.34
N ILE A 191 -1.49 8.59 5.87
CA ILE A 191 -0.28 8.17 5.18
C ILE A 191 -0.62 7.32 3.95
N SER A 192 -1.49 6.31 4.10
CA SER A 192 -1.90 5.49 2.96
C SER A 192 -2.66 6.32 1.92
N GLY A 193 -3.53 7.25 2.33
CA GLY A 193 -4.22 8.17 1.41
C GLY A 193 -3.27 9.05 0.61
N ALA A 194 -2.39 9.78 1.30
CA ALA A 194 -1.45 10.71 0.68
C ALA A 194 -0.47 10.00 -0.25
N PHE A 195 0.21 8.95 0.23
CA PHE A 195 1.23 8.26 -0.56
C PHE A 195 0.64 7.47 -1.72
N TYR A 196 -0.58 6.93 -1.59
CA TYR A 196 -1.30 6.31 -2.71
C TYR A 196 -1.54 7.30 -3.86
N ILE A 197 -1.96 8.53 -3.53
CA ILE A 197 -2.14 9.59 -4.52
C ILE A 197 -0.79 9.98 -5.13
N ILE A 198 0.23 10.23 -4.30
CA ILE A 198 1.59 10.56 -4.77
C ILE A 198 2.13 9.48 -5.69
N GLY A 199 1.91 8.19 -5.37
CA GLY A 199 2.30 7.05 -6.20
C GLY A 199 1.70 7.07 -7.59
N ALA A 200 0.41 7.38 -7.69
CA ALA A 200 -0.27 7.50 -8.98
C ALA A 200 0.28 8.66 -9.82
N TYR A 201 0.48 9.85 -9.22
CA TYR A 201 1.06 11.00 -9.93
C TYR A 201 2.53 10.79 -10.32
N SER A 202 3.31 10.16 -9.45
CA SER A 202 4.68 9.69 -9.73
C SER A 202 4.70 8.81 -10.98
N ARG A 203 3.78 7.84 -11.06
CA ARG A 203 3.72 6.92 -12.20
C ARG A 203 3.29 7.64 -13.48
N ARG A 204 2.33 8.57 -13.39
CA ARG A 204 1.93 9.44 -14.51
C ARG A 204 3.13 10.20 -15.08
N ALA A 205 3.93 10.83 -14.21
CA ALA A 205 5.13 11.56 -14.63
C ALA A 205 6.18 10.63 -15.26
N SER A 206 6.37 9.43 -14.70
CA SER A 206 7.28 8.43 -15.26
C SER A 206 6.87 7.97 -16.67
N ILE A 207 5.57 7.70 -16.88
CA ILE A 207 5.03 7.31 -18.19
C ILE A 207 5.22 8.43 -19.21
N ALA A 208 4.88 9.67 -18.86
CA ALA A 208 5.05 10.83 -19.74
C ALA A 208 6.51 11.03 -20.16
N LYS A 209 7.46 10.89 -19.22
CA LYS A 209 8.90 10.93 -19.53
C LYS A 209 9.33 9.82 -20.50
N LYS A 210 8.84 8.59 -20.31
CA LYS A 210 9.14 7.46 -21.19
C LYS A 210 8.57 7.66 -22.60
N GLN A 211 7.36 8.21 -22.72
CA GLN A 211 6.75 8.54 -24.00
C GLN A 211 7.55 9.61 -24.74
N ALA A 212 7.88 10.74 -24.08
CA ALA A 212 8.68 11.79 -24.68
C ALA A 212 10.06 11.29 -25.17
N LEU A 213 10.66 10.34 -24.47
CA LEU A 213 11.94 9.73 -24.87
C LEU A 213 11.77 8.76 -26.04
N ALA A 214 10.66 8.02 -26.10
CA ALA A 214 10.31 7.18 -27.24
C ALA A 214 10.04 8.03 -28.50
N ASP A 215 9.31 9.13 -28.37
CA ASP A 215 8.99 10.04 -29.48
C ASP A 215 10.26 10.68 -30.06
N ARG A 216 11.19 11.10 -29.20
CA ARG A 216 12.52 11.58 -29.61
C ARG A 216 13.30 10.51 -30.38
N LYS A 217 13.34 9.28 -29.86
CA LYS A 217 14.00 8.16 -30.55
C LYS A 217 13.36 7.83 -31.90
N SER A 218 12.03 7.87 -32.01
CA SER A 218 11.35 7.67 -33.29
C SER A 218 11.60 8.81 -34.27
N ALA A 219 11.66 10.06 -33.80
CA ALA A 219 11.99 11.21 -34.63
C ALA A 219 13.44 11.13 -35.14
N GLU A 220 14.39 10.75 -34.29
CA GLU A 220 15.78 10.50 -34.69
C GLU A 220 15.91 9.34 -35.68
N GLN A 221 15.13 8.27 -35.53
CA GLN A 221 15.09 7.16 -36.49
C GLN A 221 14.45 7.55 -37.82
N ALA A 222 13.40 8.37 -37.81
CA ALA A 222 12.77 8.89 -39.02
C ALA A 222 13.65 9.92 -39.74
N ALA A 223 14.47 10.67 -39.00
CA ALA A 223 15.43 11.63 -39.53
C ALA A 223 16.72 10.98 -40.06
N LYS A 224 17.00 9.71 -39.73
CA LYS A 224 18.11 8.98 -40.35
C LYS A 224 17.80 8.77 -41.84
N PRO A 225 18.69 9.18 -42.76
CA PRO A 225 18.45 8.98 -44.18
C PRO A 225 18.27 7.49 -44.45
N LYS A 226 17.16 7.13 -45.12
CA LYS A 226 16.97 5.77 -45.64
C LYS A 226 18.21 5.46 -46.47
N LYS A 227 19.00 4.47 -46.05
CA LYS A 227 20.09 3.94 -46.89
C LYS A 227 19.42 3.43 -48.16
N ILE A 228 19.51 4.20 -49.24
CA ILE A 228 19.18 3.74 -50.58
C ILE A 228 20.19 2.63 -50.84
N ASN A 229 19.74 1.39 -50.77
CA ASN A 229 20.55 0.25 -51.15
C ASN A 229 20.66 0.27 -52.67
N TYR A 230 21.73 0.86 -53.21
CA TYR A 230 22.11 0.73 -54.62
C TYR A 230 22.63 -0.69 -54.95
N GLY A 231 22.13 -1.70 -54.24
CA GLY A 231 22.46 -3.09 -54.45
C GLY A 231 21.50 -3.71 -55.47
N GLY A 232 21.82 -3.53 -56.76
CA GLY A 232 21.26 -4.35 -57.83
C GLY A 232 20.46 -3.59 -58.89
N LEU A 233 21.10 -2.69 -59.63
CA LEU A 233 20.72 -2.54 -61.04
C LEU A 233 21.04 -3.88 -61.73
N PRO A 234 20.06 -4.55 -62.37
CA PRO A 234 20.33 -5.80 -63.06
C PRO A 234 21.20 -5.49 -64.28
N GLY A 235 22.50 -5.81 -64.21
CA GLY A 235 23.37 -5.71 -65.39
C GLY A 235 24.87 -5.64 -65.17
N THR A 236 25.38 -5.19 -64.01
CA THR A 236 26.83 -4.98 -63.86
C THR A 236 27.49 -6.13 -63.10
N LYS A 237 27.85 -7.20 -63.82
CA LYS A 237 28.84 -8.18 -63.32
C LYS A 237 30.23 -7.54 -63.35
N PRO A 238 31.03 -7.59 -62.26
CA PRO A 238 32.42 -7.15 -62.30
C PRO A 238 33.26 -8.20 -63.04
N ASN A 239 34.00 -7.74 -64.05
CA ASN A 239 34.91 -8.56 -64.84
C ASN A 239 36.10 -8.96 -63.95
N LYS A 240 36.19 -10.24 -63.59
CA LYS A 240 37.40 -10.80 -62.95
C LYS A 240 38.51 -10.87 -64.00
N LYS A 241 39.53 -10.01 -63.89
CA LYS A 241 40.80 -10.20 -64.60
C LYS A 241 41.64 -11.26 -63.89
N LYS A 242 42.22 -12.15 -64.70
CA LYS A 242 43.28 -13.10 -64.33
C LYS A 242 44.56 -12.36 -63.97
#